data_AF-A0A6N2MQK2-F1
#
_entry.id   AF-A0A6N2MQK2-F1
#
_cell.length_a   1.000
_cell.length_b   1.000
_cell.length_c   1.000
_cell.angle_alpha   90.00
_cell.angle_beta   90.00
_cell.angle_gamma   90.00
#
_symmetry.space_group_name_H-M   'P 1'
#
loop_
_entity.id
_entity.type
_entity.pdbx_description
1 polymer ?
#
loop_
_entity_poly.entity_id
_entity_poly.type
_entity_poly.pdbx_seq_one_letter_code
_entity_poly.pdbx_strand_id
1 'polypeptide(L)'
;MSFQDFQNGKRPSASSSTSRSPSQAVAAGIFQINTAVAGFRRLVDAIGTDKDTPEHRLKLHNSRQRILQLVKETSAKLKSLSELDHDPDINVFFLLPC
;
A
#
# COMPACT_ATOMS: atom_id res chain seq x y z
N MET A 1 17.01 -42.00 16.32
CA MET A 1 17.28 -40.89 15.38
C MET A 1 16.92 -39.61 16.11
N SER A 2 17.91 -38.74 16.37
CA SER A 2 17.80 -37.61 17.32
C SER A 2 17.27 -36.34 16.65
N PHE A 3 16.54 -35.52 17.41
CA PHE A 3 15.92 -34.26 17.01
C PHE A 3 16.91 -33.07 16.92
N GLN A 4 18.22 -33.34 16.77
CA GLN A 4 19.28 -32.32 16.79
C GLN A 4 19.82 -31.91 15.41
N ASP A 5 19.50 -32.62 14.33
CA ASP A 5 20.08 -32.32 12.99
C ASP A 5 19.40 -31.17 12.24
N PHE A 6 18.26 -30.64 12.70
CA PHE A 6 17.54 -29.56 12.00
C PHE A 6 17.85 -28.13 12.49
N GLN A 7 18.70 -27.94 13.50
CA GLN A 7 18.96 -26.59 14.07
C GLN A 7 20.17 -25.84 13.47
N ASN A 8 20.77 -26.32 12.38
CA ASN A 8 22.02 -25.75 11.86
C ASN A 8 21.91 -24.97 10.52
N GLY A 9 20.72 -24.55 10.13
CA GLY A 9 20.51 -23.89 8.84
C GLY A 9 19.77 -22.56 8.94
N LYS A 10 20.53 -21.46 9.00
CA LYS A 10 20.13 -20.07 8.67
C LYS A 10 19.24 -19.34 9.68
N ARG A 11 19.92 -18.57 10.54
CA ARG A 11 19.43 -17.31 11.10
C ARG A 11 18.80 -16.43 10.02
N PRO A 12 17.55 -15.95 10.16
CA PRO A 12 17.21 -14.64 9.66
C PRO A 12 17.62 -13.66 10.77
N SER A 13 18.73 -12.96 10.60
CA SER A 13 18.90 -11.65 11.25
C SER A 13 17.82 -10.73 10.67
N ALA A 14 16.61 -10.82 11.20
CA ALA A 14 15.50 -9.96 10.85
C ALA A 14 15.54 -8.72 11.74
N SER A 15 16.50 -7.85 11.49
CA SER A 15 16.40 -6.43 11.86
C SER A 15 17.40 -5.58 11.07
N SER A 16 17.58 -5.87 9.77
CA SER A 16 17.79 -4.74 8.88
C SER A 16 16.46 -3.99 8.87
N SER A 17 16.45 -2.84 9.53
CA SER A 17 15.52 -1.75 9.26
C SER A 17 15.65 -1.40 7.78
N THR A 18 15.07 -2.22 6.93
CA THR A 18 14.93 -1.95 5.51
C THR A 18 14.00 -0.76 5.48
N SER A 19 14.60 0.42 5.40
CA SER A 19 13.89 1.64 5.05
C SER A 19 13.09 1.28 3.80
N ARG A 20 11.78 1.12 3.98
CA ARG A 20 10.91 0.82 2.85
C ARG A 20 11.14 1.97 1.88
N SER A 21 11.63 1.65 0.69
CA SER A 21 11.87 2.68 -0.29
C SER A 21 10.55 3.42 -0.51
N PRO A 22 10.57 4.72 -0.74
CA PRO A 22 9.34 5.47 -0.85
C PRO A 22 8.45 4.92 -2.00
N SER A 23 9.06 4.39 -3.06
CA SER A 23 8.37 3.63 -4.12
C SER A 23 7.65 2.37 -3.60
N GLN A 24 8.26 1.61 -2.68
CA GLN A 24 7.62 0.47 -2.02
C GLN A 24 6.43 0.90 -1.15
N ALA A 25 6.52 2.07 -0.50
CA ALA A 25 5.42 2.61 0.30
C ALA A 25 4.20 2.99 -0.57
N VAL A 26 4.43 3.53 -1.76
CA VAL A 26 3.37 3.79 -2.75
C VAL A 26 2.77 2.49 -3.29
N ALA A 27 3.61 1.52 -3.69
CA ALA A 27 3.13 0.23 -4.18
C ALA A 27 2.24 -0.48 -3.14
N ALA A 28 2.63 -0.44 -1.86
CA ALA A 28 1.82 -0.95 -0.76
C ALA A 28 0.48 -0.19 -0.63
N GLY A 29 0.50 1.14 -0.77
CA GLY A 29 -0.72 1.96 -0.74
C GLY A 29 -1.71 1.58 -1.84
N ILE A 30 -1.23 1.42 -3.07
CA ILE A 30 -2.04 1.00 -4.23
C ILE A 30 -2.66 -0.38 -4.00
N PHE A 31 -1.86 -1.34 -3.51
CA PHE A 31 -2.36 -2.68 -3.19
C PHE A 31 -3.45 -2.65 -2.10
N GLN A 32 -3.25 -1.83 -1.06
CA GLN A 32 -4.24 -1.66 0.00
C GLN A 32 -5.53 -1.03 -0.52
N ILE A 33 -5.45 -0.04 -1.41
CA ILE A 33 -6.62 0.56 -2.06
C ILE A 33 -7.38 -0.51 -2.86
N ASN A 34 -6.71 -1.25 -3.74
CA ASN A 34 -7.35 -2.30 -4.54
C ASN A 34 -8.03 -3.36 -3.67
N THR A 35 -7.36 -3.81 -2.61
CA THR A 35 -7.91 -4.77 -1.66
C THR A 35 -9.14 -4.20 -0.94
N ALA A 36 -9.07 -2.95 -0.49
CA ALA A 36 -10.16 -2.28 0.19
C ALA A 36 -11.38 -2.11 -0.73
N VAL A 37 -11.16 -1.72 -1.99
CA VAL A 37 -12.21 -1.57 -3.01
C VAL A 37 -12.86 -2.92 -3.33
N ALA A 38 -12.08 -4.00 -3.45
CA ALA A 38 -12.62 -5.34 -3.66
C ALA A 38 -13.49 -5.81 -2.47
N GLY A 39 -13.06 -5.52 -1.24
CA GLY A 39 -13.88 -5.78 -0.05
C GLY A 39 -15.14 -4.91 0.01
N PHE A 40 -15.03 -3.64 -0.34
CA PHE A 40 -16.16 -2.71 -0.41
C PHE A 40 -17.21 -3.15 -1.44
N ARG A 41 -16.79 -3.63 -2.62
CA ARG A 41 -17.68 -4.21 -3.64
C ARG A 41 -18.58 -5.29 -3.04
N ARG A 42 -18.00 -6.24 -2.30
CA ARG A 42 -18.77 -7.31 -1.63
C ARG A 42 -19.77 -6.80 -0.60
N LEU A 43 -19.43 -5.71 0.11
CA LEU A 43 -20.36 -5.03 1.02
C LEU A 43 -21.47 -4.33 0.25
N VAL A 44 -21.18 -3.73 -0.90
CA VAL A 44 -22.22 -3.12 -1.76
C VAL A 44 -23.15 -4.19 -2.33
N ASP A 45 -22.61 -5.34 -2.75
CA ASP A 45 -23.39 -6.43 -3.33
C ASP A 45 -24.39 -7.05 -2.33
N ALA A 46 -24.16 -6.90 -1.02
CA ALA A 46 -25.06 -7.35 0.03
C ALA A 46 -26.10 -6.28 0.47
N ILE A 47 -26.13 -5.10 -0.17
CA ILE A 47 -27.18 -4.10 0.04
C ILE A 47 -28.43 -4.53 -0.73
N GLY A 48 -29.60 -4.44 -0.09
CA GLY A 48 -30.86 -4.88 -0.69
C GLY A 48 -31.08 -6.39 -0.69
N THR A 49 -30.21 -7.16 -0.02
CA THR A 49 -30.43 -8.59 0.27
C THR A 49 -30.88 -8.79 1.72
N ASP A 50 -31.17 -10.02 2.11
CA ASP A 50 -31.41 -10.45 3.49
C ASP A 50 -30.26 -10.12 4.46
N LYS A 51 -29.07 -9.82 3.92
CA LYS A 51 -27.88 -9.44 4.69
C LYS A 51 -27.74 -7.93 4.91
N ASP A 52 -28.65 -7.10 4.39
CA ASP A 52 -28.67 -5.65 4.59
C ASP A 52 -29.15 -5.32 6.02
N THR A 53 -28.23 -5.46 6.97
CA THR A 53 -28.43 -5.12 8.38
C THR A 53 -27.85 -3.73 8.71
N PRO A 54 -28.27 -3.08 9.81
CA PRO A 54 -27.67 -1.80 10.24
C PRO A 54 -26.16 -1.89 10.43
N GLU A 55 -25.68 -3.00 10.99
CA GLU A 55 -24.25 -3.30 11.17
C GLU A 55 -23.51 -3.39 9.84
N HIS A 56 -24.13 -4.00 8.83
CA HIS A 56 -23.57 -4.08 7.49
C HIS A 56 -23.43 -2.70 6.83
N ARG A 57 -24.44 -1.83 7.00
CA ARG A 57 -24.39 -0.44 6.52
C ARG A 57 -23.31 0.39 7.21
N LEU A 58 -23.10 0.19 8.51
CA LEU A 58 -22.01 0.82 9.26
C LEU A 58 -20.65 0.38 8.71
N LYS A 59 -20.46 -0.92 8.48
CA LYS A 59 -19.23 -1.46 7.86
C LYS A 59 -19.00 -0.89 6.46
N LEU A 60 -20.05 -0.74 5.66
CA LEU A 60 -19.97 -0.12 4.34
C LEU A 60 -19.49 1.34 4.44
N HIS A 61 -20.06 2.13 5.35
CA HIS A 61 -19.62 3.50 5.59
C HIS A 61 -18.17 3.59 6.07
N ASN A 62 -17.77 2.78 7.04
CA ASN A 62 -16.39 2.73 7.53
C ASN A 62 -15.41 2.32 6.43
N SER A 63 -15.78 1.33 5.60
CA SER A 63 -14.96 0.87 4.48
C SER A 63 -14.79 1.97 3.42
N ARG A 64 -15.85 2.73 3.11
CA ARG A 64 -15.77 3.92 2.24
C ARG A 64 -14.79 4.96 2.81
N GLN A 65 -14.90 5.31 4.09
CA GLN A 65 -14.00 6.29 4.71
C GLN A 65 -12.54 5.82 4.69
N ARG A 66 -12.30 4.53 4.97
CA ARG A 66 -10.96 3.94 4.89
C ARG A 66 -10.36 4.03 3.48
N ILE A 67 -11.14 3.76 2.44
CA ILE A 67 -10.66 3.90 1.05
C ILE A 67 -10.27 5.36 0.76
N LEU A 68 -11.12 6.33 1.15
CA LEU A 68 -10.81 7.75 0.97
C LEU A 68 -9.52 8.16 1.67
N GLN A 69 -9.28 7.65 2.89
CA GLN A 69 -8.06 7.91 3.62
C GLN A 69 -6.84 7.29 2.93
N LEU A 70 -6.91 6.03 2.49
CA LEU A 70 -5.82 5.36 1.78
C LEU A 70 -5.44 6.09 0.48
N VAL A 71 -6.43 6.59 -0.27
CA VAL A 71 -6.21 7.38 -1.48
C VAL A 71 -5.49 8.69 -1.13
N LYS A 72 -5.94 9.42 -0.10
CA LYS A 72 -5.28 10.64 0.37
C LYS A 72 -3.83 10.37 0.77
N GLU A 73 -3.59 9.38 1.63
CA GLU A 73 -2.24 9.03 2.09
C GLU A 73 -1.32 8.60 0.95
N THR A 74 -1.82 7.78 0.01
CA THR A 74 -1.03 7.33 -1.15
C THR A 74 -0.71 8.50 -2.08
N SER A 75 -1.66 9.40 -2.30
CA SER A 75 -1.44 10.61 -3.10
C SER A 75 -0.42 11.56 -2.47
N ALA A 76 -0.44 11.71 -1.14
CA ALA A 76 0.55 12.52 -0.42
C ALA A 76 1.95 11.92 -0.54
N LYS A 77 2.08 10.59 -0.38
CA LYS A 77 3.35 9.87 -0.57
C LYS A 77 3.88 10.00 -1.99
N LEU A 78 2.99 9.92 -2.99
CA LEU A 78 3.34 10.15 -4.40
C LEU A 78 3.84 11.57 -4.65
N LYS A 79 3.21 12.59 -4.05
CA LYS A 79 3.66 13.98 -4.17
C LYS A 79 5.03 14.18 -3.54
N SER A 80 5.25 13.71 -2.32
CA SER A 80 6.56 13.81 -1.66
C SER A 80 7.66 13.11 -2.43
N LEU A 81 7.35 11.99 -3.08
CA LEU A 81 8.26 11.31 -4.01
C LEU A 81 8.57 12.13 -5.24
N SER A 82 7.53 12.71 -5.86
CA SER A 82 7.69 13.56 -7.04
C SER A 82 8.50 14.81 -6.74
N GLU A 83 8.35 15.40 -5.55
CA GLU A 83 9.13 16.57 -5.12
C GLU A 83 10.60 16.21 -4.85
N LEU A 84 10.88 15.01 -4.34
CA LEU A 84 12.25 14.47 -4.18
C LEU A 84 12.93 14.18 -5.51
N ASP A 85 12.18 13.75 -6.52
CA ASP A 85 12.67 13.49 -7.88
C ASP A 85 12.79 14.79 -8.70
N HIS A 86 12.16 15.88 -8.25
CA HIS A 86 12.18 17.21 -8.89
C HIS A 86 13.33 18.10 -8.40
N ASP A 87 14.43 17.52 -7.94
CA ASP A 87 15.68 18.27 -7.82
C ASP A 87 16.11 18.70 -9.24
N PRO A 88 16.22 20.02 -9.52
CA PRO A 88 16.30 20.56 -10.87
C PRO A 88 17.72 20.46 -11.45
N ASP A 89 18.28 19.26 -11.51
CA ASP A 89 19.51 18.95 -12.26
C ASP A 89 19.21 18.30 -13.63
N ILE A 90 17.96 18.43 -14.12
CA ILE A 90 17.65 18.21 -15.55
C ILE A 90 17.84 19.52 -16.33
N ASN A 91 18.99 20.17 -16.14
CA ASN A 91 19.47 21.23 -17.02
C ASN A 91 20.92 20.99 -17.50
N VAL A 92 21.38 19.74 -17.46
CA VAL A 92 22.72 19.35 -17.96
C VAL A 92 22.74 18.19 -18.95
N PHE A 93 21.62 17.54 -19.28
CA PHE A 93 21.62 16.47 -20.30
C PHE A 93 20.95 16.83 -21.65
N PHE A 94 20.25 17.96 -21.74
CA PHE A 94 19.69 18.44 -23.01
C PHE A 94 20.54 19.52 -23.70
N LEU A 95 21.72 19.81 -23.16
CA LEU A 95 22.72 20.70 -23.76
C LEU A 95 23.95 19.90 -24.17
N LEU A 96 23.83 19.15 -25.27
CA LEU A 96 25.00 18.92 -26.13
C LEU A 96 24.64 19.32 -27.57
N PRO A 97 25.23 20.40 -28.10
CA PRO A 97 25.20 20.70 -29.52
C PRO A 97 26.30 19.90 -30.25
N CYS A 98 26.07 19.70 -31.56
CA CYS A 98 26.88 19.04 -32.59
C CYS A 98 26.58 17.55 -32.83
#